data_AF-A0A7L7KQ32-F1
#
_entry.id   AF-A0A7L7KQ32-F1
#
_cell.length_a   1.000
_cell.length_b   1.000
_cell.length_c   1.000
_cell.angle_alpha   90.00
_cell.angle_beta   90.00
_cell.angle_gamma   90.00
#
_symmetry.space_group_name_H-M   'P 1'
#
loop_
_entity.id
_entity.type
_entity.pdbx_description
1 polymer ?
#
loop_
_entity_poly.entity_id
_entity_poly.type
_entity_poly.pdbx_seq_one_letter_code
_entity_poly.pdbx_strand_id
1 'polypeptide(L)'
;MYCKLCGEHLYKELTFSTLFRWDYWIHDSCLATFHMDQYTSYPFGRFQCHVWYLFPVGYEASDEEFLFLKCGHHIVEKIINNRNWSIVLFIDDMNQYQMLHMIEPLLNGDLWLIGLFEKYLVETDVRD
;
A
#
# COMPACT_ATOMS: atom_id res chain seq x y z
N MET A 1 -24.90 -0.53 2.45
CA MET A 1 -23.48 -0.35 2.81
C MET A 1 -22.69 -1.43 2.09
N TYR A 2 -21.66 -1.03 1.35
CA TYR A 2 -20.84 -1.91 0.52
C TYR A 2 -19.41 -1.94 1.04
N CYS A 3 -18.73 -3.06 0.85
CA CYS A 3 -17.34 -3.25 1.22
C CYS A 3 -16.48 -2.31 0.40
N LYS A 4 -15.63 -1.53 1.07
CA LYS A 4 -14.78 -0.51 0.45
C LYS A 4 -13.65 -1.09 -0.39
N LEU A 5 -13.34 -2.38 -0.24
CA LEU A 5 -12.38 -3.09 -1.09
C LEU A 5 -13.07 -3.75 -2.29
N CYS A 6 -13.93 -4.74 -2.06
CA CYS A 6 -14.47 -5.56 -3.16
C CYS A 6 -15.78 -5.04 -3.78
N GLY A 7 -16.41 -4.02 -3.20
CA GLY A 7 -17.67 -3.46 -3.68
C GLY A 7 -18.93 -4.29 -3.38
N GLU A 8 -18.78 -5.50 -2.83
CA GLU A 8 -19.91 -6.38 -2.48
C GLU A 8 -20.66 -5.89 -1.23
N HIS A 9 -21.90 -6.33 -1.03
CA HIS A 9 -22.67 -5.99 0.16
C HIS A 9 -21.98 -6.50 1.43
N LEU A 10 -21.81 -5.63 2.43
CA LEU A 10 -21.21 -5.98 3.72
C LEU A 10 -21.95 -7.12 4.44
N TYR A 11 -23.28 -7.17 4.32
CA TYR A 11 -24.11 -8.21 4.93
C TYR A 11 -23.90 -9.63 4.36
N LYS A 12 -23.12 -9.80 3.29
CA LYS A 12 -22.75 -11.12 2.74
C LYS A 12 -21.97 -11.97 3.73
N GLU A 13 -21.19 -11.34 4.62
CA GLU A 13 -20.40 -12.01 5.66
C GLU A 13 -20.84 -11.54 7.06
N LEU A 14 -22.14 -11.40 7.27
CA LEU A 14 -22.67 -10.98 8.55
C LEU A 14 -22.46 -12.09 9.60
N THR A 15 -21.75 -11.75 10.67
CA THR A 15 -21.49 -12.58 11.83
C THR A 15 -21.91 -11.81 13.07
N PHE A 16 -22.02 -12.49 14.21
CA PHE A 16 -22.31 -11.82 15.47
C PHE A 16 -21.25 -10.78 15.81
N SER A 17 -19.97 -11.03 15.50
CA SER A 17 -18.89 -10.08 15.68
C SER A 17 -19.02 -8.85 14.78
N THR A 18 -19.40 -9.02 13.51
CA THR A 18 -19.49 -7.89 12.57
C THR A 18 -20.70 -6.99 12.81
N LEU A 19 -21.77 -7.50 13.41
CA LEU A 19 -22.96 -6.72 13.80
C LEU A 19 -22.65 -5.57 14.78
N PHE A 20 -21.65 -5.73 15.63
CA PHE A 20 -21.28 -4.73 16.64
C PHE A 20 -19.98 -3.98 16.31
N ARG A 21 -19.40 -4.22 15.14
CA ARG A 21 -18.20 -3.52 14.69
C ARG A 21 -18.54 -2.12 14.20
N TRP A 22 -17.95 -1.12 14.84
CA TRP A 22 -18.08 0.30 14.47
C TRP A 22 -17.35 0.64 13.17
N ASP A 23 -16.40 -0.20 12.78
CA ASP A 23 -15.51 -0.08 11.64
C ASP A 23 -15.84 -1.09 10.54
N TYR A 24 -17.10 -1.51 10.43
CA TYR A 24 -17.53 -2.49 9.42
C TYR A 24 -17.73 -1.85 8.03
N TRP A 25 -16.65 -1.30 7.48
CA TRP A 25 -16.59 -0.75 6.13
C TRP A 25 -15.90 -1.71 5.13
N ILE A 26 -15.31 -2.80 5.62
CA ILE A 26 -14.65 -3.84 4.84
C ILE A 26 -15.04 -5.21 5.40
N HIS A 27 -15.19 -6.22 4.53
CA HIS A 27 -15.39 -7.60 4.97
C HIS A 27 -14.19 -8.10 5.78
N ASP A 28 -14.41 -9.02 6.72
CA ASP A 28 -13.32 -9.60 7.51
C ASP A 28 -12.34 -10.36 6.61
N SER A 29 -12.86 -11.05 5.59
CA SER A 29 -12.05 -11.74 4.57
C SER A 29 -11.18 -10.76 3.75
N CYS A 30 -11.73 -9.60 3.39
CA CYS A 30 -11.02 -8.54 2.68
C CYS A 30 -10.00 -7.83 3.57
N LEU A 31 -10.28 -7.67 4.86
CA LEU A 31 -9.32 -7.09 5.80
C LEU A 31 -8.17 -8.04 6.12
N ALA A 32 -8.42 -9.35 6.08
CA ALA A 32 -7.39 -10.36 6.31
C ALA A 32 -6.28 -10.37 5.23
N THR A 33 -6.53 -9.78 4.05
CA THR A 33 -5.51 -9.62 3.00
C THR A 33 -4.67 -8.35 3.17
N PHE A 34 -4.93 -7.55 4.19
CA PHE A 34 -4.19 -6.32 4.47
C PHE A 34 -2.75 -6.63 4.93
N HIS A 35 -1.76 -6.08 4.23
CA HIS A 35 -0.34 -6.29 4.50
C HIS A 35 0.24 -5.16 5.35
N MET A 36 0.23 -5.35 6.68
CA MET A 36 0.76 -4.33 7.61
C MET A 36 2.28 -4.42 7.84
N ASP A 37 2.96 -5.47 7.41
CA ASP A 37 4.40 -5.69 7.70
C ASP A 37 5.17 -6.31 6.54
N GLN A 38 4.58 -6.29 5.33
CA GLN A 38 5.18 -6.90 4.15
C GLN A 38 5.52 -5.81 3.15
N TYR A 39 6.81 -5.61 2.94
CA TYR A 39 7.36 -4.73 1.92
C TYR A 39 8.55 -5.38 1.27
N THR A 40 8.77 -5.07 0.00
CA THR A 40 9.92 -5.52 -0.76
C THR A 40 10.97 -4.43 -0.73
N SER A 41 12.25 -4.81 -0.66
CA SER A 41 13.36 -3.85 -0.67
C SER A 41 14.29 -4.15 -1.83
N TYR A 42 14.74 -3.12 -2.53
CA TYR A 42 15.75 -3.24 -3.58
C TYR A 42 16.77 -2.10 -3.51
N PRO A 43 18.00 -2.34 -4.01
CA PRO A 43 19.00 -1.29 -4.13
C PRO A 43 18.53 -0.15 -5.05
N PHE A 44 18.69 1.09 -4.61
CA PHE A 44 18.38 2.29 -5.37
C PHE A 44 19.57 3.25 -5.32
N GLY A 45 20.49 3.06 -6.27
CA GLY A 45 21.79 3.73 -6.25
C GLY A 45 22.57 3.37 -4.99
N ARG A 46 22.83 4.37 -4.13
CA ARG A 46 23.51 4.18 -2.82
C ARG A 46 22.56 3.94 -1.64
N PHE A 47 21.25 3.95 -1.87
CA PHE A 47 20.22 3.82 -0.84
C PHE A 47 19.42 2.52 -1.00
N GLN A 48 18.56 2.21 -0.03
CA GLN A 48 17.50 1.21 -0.22
C GLN A 48 16.20 1.91 -0.63
N CYS A 49 15.47 1.28 -1.53
CA CYS A 49 14.08 1.61 -1.79
C CYS A 49 13.19 0.50 -1.26
N HIS A 50 12.22 0.87 -0.46
CA HIS A 50 11.23 -0.02 0.13
C HIS A 50 9.89 0.22 -0.55
N VAL A 51 9.33 -0.82 -1.17
CA VAL A 51 8.00 -0.78 -1.78
C VAL A 51 7.04 -1.53 -0.90
N TRP A 52 6.01 -0.82 -0.46
CA TRP A 52 5.00 -1.35 0.43
C TRP A 52 3.61 -1.17 -0.17
N TYR A 53 2.98 -2.28 -0.52
CA TYR A 53 1.58 -2.31 -0.94
C TYR A 53 0.68 -2.73 0.22
N LEU A 54 -0.40 -2.00 0.42
CA LEU A 54 -1.34 -2.29 1.51
C LEU A 54 -2.21 -3.51 1.26
N PHE A 55 -2.59 -3.74 0.01
CA PHE A 55 -3.38 -4.87 -0.42
C PHE A 55 -2.73 -5.52 -1.65
N PRO A 56 -2.81 -6.85 -1.78
CA PRO A 56 -2.25 -7.56 -2.93
C PRO A 56 -3.06 -7.32 -4.21
N VAL A 57 -4.37 -7.03 -4.10
CA VAL A 57 -5.25 -6.87 -5.26
C VAL A 57 -6.25 -5.76 -4.98
N GLY A 58 -6.41 -4.86 -5.96
CA GLY A 58 -7.51 -3.90 -6.02
C GLY A 58 -8.65 -4.39 -6.91
N TYR A 59 -9.86 -3.90 -6.66
CA TYR A 59 -11.05 -4.20 -7.46
C TYR A 59 -11.55 -2.91 -8.11
N GLU A 60 -12.25 -3.02 -9.25
CA GLU A 60 -12.79 -1.84 -9.94
C GLU A 60 -13.73 -1.01 -9.05
N ALA A 61 -14.44 -1.67 -8.13
CA ALA A 61 -15.33 -1.02 -7.17
C ALA A 61 -14.63 -0.57 -5.87
N SER A 62 -13.30 -0.69 -5.77
CA SER A 62 -12.54 -0.26 -4.60
C SER A 62 -12.65 1.26 -4.43
N ASP A 63 -12.92 1.69 -3.19
CA ASP A 63 -12.91 3.09 -2.80
C ASP A 63 -11.48 3.45 -2.35
N GLU A 64 -10.61 3.70 -3.33
CA GLU A 64 -9.16 3.84 -3.11
C GLU A 64 -8.83 4.96 -2.13
N GLU A 65 -9.46 6.12 -2.28
CA GLU A 65 -9.26 7.28 -1.41
C GLU A 65 -9.64 6.96 0.04
N PHE A 66 -10.79 6.31 0.25
CA PHE A 66 -11.22 5.91 1.59
C PHE A 66 -10.26 4.90 2.22
N LEU A 67 -9.88 3.87 1.46
CA LEU A 67 -8.98 2.82 1.95
C LEU A 67 -7.60 3.40 2.30
N PHE A 68 -7.09 4.31 1.47
CA PHE A 68 -5.83 4.97 1.71
C PHE A 68 -5.88 5.84 2.99
N LEU A 69 -6.95 6.63 3.18
CA LEU A 69 -7.13 7.41 4.40
C LEU A 69 -7.23 6.52 5.64
N LYS A 70 -7.97 5.40 5.56
CA LYS A 70 -8.20 4.49 6.69
C LYS A 70 -7.01 3.61 7.00
N CYS A 71 -6.27 3.12 6.02
CA CYS A 71 -5.19 2.17 6.23
C CYS A 71 -3.81 2.83 6.21
N GLY A 72 -3.64 3.92 5.45
CA GLY A 72 -2.36 4.61 5.28
C GLY A 72 -1.80 5.21 6.56
N HIS A 73 -2.67 5.61 7.51
CA HIS A 73 -2.22 6.16 8.80
C HIS A 73 -1.35 5.17 9.59
N HIS A 74 -1.67 3.86 9.56
CA HIS A 74 -0.88 2.82 10.22
C HIS A 74 0.53 2.70 9.64
N ILE A 75 0.67 2.91 8.33
CA ILE A 75 1.98 2.89 7.67
C ILE A 75 2.80 4.11 8.09
N VAL A 76 2.18 5.29 8.09
CA VAL A 76 2.85 6.55 8.46
C VAL A 76 3.43 6.44 9.88
N GLU A 77 2.66 5.90 10.82
CA GLU A 77 3.16 5.66 12.18
C GLU A 77 4.37 4.73 12.21
N LYS A 78 4.33 3.62 11.46
CA LYS A 78 5.46 2.68 11.39
C LYS A 78 6.70 3.30 10.76
N ILE A 79 6.54 4.02 9.66
CA ILE A 79 7.65 4.68 8.97
C ILE A 79 8.26 5.76 9.85
N ILE A 80 7.46 6.64 10.47
CA ILE A 80 7.96 7.70 11.37
C ILE A 80 8.82 7.12 12.51
N ASN A 81 8.42 5.97 13.05
CA ASN A 81 9.19 5.31 14.11
C ASN A 81 10.53 4.75 13.62
N ASN A 82 10.65 4.44 12.33
CA ASN A 82 11.84 3.87 11.72
C ASN A 82 12.67 4.97 11.02
N ARG A 83 13.39 5.80 11.77
CA ARG A 83 14.01 7.08 11.32
C ARG A 83 15.12 7.00 10.26
N ASN A 84 15.29 5.89 9.54
CA ASN A 84 16.34 5.72 8.54
C ASN A 84 15.94 6.15 7.13
N TRP A 85 14.74 6.69 6.95
CA TRP A 85 14.25 7.18 5.65
C TRP A 85 14.52 8.67 5.45
N SER A 86 14.51 9.07 4.19
CA SER A 86 14.64 10.46 3.78
C SER A 86 13.45 10.98 2.99
N ILE A 87 12.81 10.13 2.20
CA ILE A 87 11.63 10.46 1.40
C ILE A 87 10.61 9.33 1.49
N VAL A 88 9.35 9.71 1.61
CA VAL A 88 8.19 8.82 1.52
C VAL A 88 7.30 9.31 0.39
N LEU A 89 7.03 8.48 -0.60
CA LEU A 89 6.14 8.76 -1.71
C LEU A 89 4.95 7.81 -1.67
N PHE A 90 3.78 8.37 -1.91
CA PHE A 90 2.57 7.60 -2.14
C PHE A 90 2.32 7.49 -3.64
N ILE A 91 2.14 6.27 -4.12
CA ILE A 91 2.16 5.93 -5.53
C ILE A 91 0.95 5.07 -5.89
N ASP A 92 0.30 5.42 -7.00
CA ASP A 92 -0.78 4.61 -7.56
C ASP A 92 -0.29 3.63 -8.63
N ASP A 93 0.91 3.87 -9.18
CA ASP A 93 1.54 3.08 -10.24
C ASP A 93 3.08 3.23 -10.20
N MET A 94 3.80 2.11 -10.26
CA MET A 94 5.26 2.04 -10.31
C MET A 94 5.86 2.26 -11.70
N ASN A 95 5.04 2.36 -12.75
CA ASN A 95 5.49 2.58 -14.12
C ASN A 95 6.29 3.88 -14.33
N GLN A 96 6.35 4.76 -13.32
CA GLN A 96 7.12 6.00 -13.33
C GLN A 96 8.52 5.84 -12.70
N TYR A 97 9.07 4.63 -12.64
CA TYR A 97 10.36 4.34 -12.01
C TYR A 97 11.51 5.26 -12.49
N GLN A 98 11.51 5.64 -13.77
CA GLN A 98 12.52 6.56 -14.31
C GLN A 98 12.50 7.94 -13.63
N MET A 99 11.32 8.42 -13.21
CA MET A 99 11.20 9.68 -12.45
C MET A 99 11.77 9.56 -11.04
N LEU A 100 11.84 8.36 -10.46
CA LEU A 100 12.44 8.16 -9.13
C LEU A 100 13.93 8.52 -9.14
N HIS A 101 14.65 8.31 -10.25
CA HIS A 101 16.06 8.70 -10.32
C HIS A 101 16.27 10.22 -10.20
N MET A 102 15.25 11.04 -10.46
CA MET A 102 15.33 12.48 -10.25
C MET A 102 15.36 12.87 -8.77
N ILE A 103 14.83 12.02 -7.88
CA ILE A 103 14.83 12.28 -6.43
C ILE A 103 16.06 11.70 -5.73
N GLU A 104 16.83 10.83 -6.39
CA GLU A 104 18.03 10.21 -5.82
C GLU A 104 19.03 11.23 -5.23
N PRO A 105 19.32 12.38 -5.87
CA PRO A 105 20.21 13.38 -5.31
C PRO A 105 19.69 14.04 -4.02
N LEU A 106 18.37 13.98 -3.77
CA LEU A 106 17.71 14.55 -2.59
C LEU A 106 17.69 13.58 -1.41
N LEU A 107 17.93 12.30 -1.65
CA LEU A 107 17.95 11.28 -0.62
C LEU A 107 19.18 11.44 0.28
N ASN A 108 18.96 11.32 1.59
CA ASN A 108 20.00 11.22 2.62
C ASN A 108 19.78 9.99 3.54
N GLY A 109 18.90 9.08 3.13
CA GLY A 109 18.47 7.86 3.81
C GLY A 109 17.60 7.04 2.85
N ASP A 110 16.90 6.05 3.35
CA ASP A 110 16.08 5.15 2.52
C ASP A 110 14.88 5.87 1.89
N LEU A 111 14.43 5.35 0.74
CA LEU A 111 13.23 5.79 0.04
C LEU A 111 12.09 4.81 0.36
N TRP A 112 10.93 5.31 0.72
CA TRP A 112 9.72 4.50 0.87
C TRP A 112 8.71 4.86 -0.21
N LEU A 113 8.25 3.84 -0.92
CA LEU A 113 7.19 3.91 -1.90
C LEU A 113 6.00 3.13 -1.37
N ILE A 114 4.88 3.81 -1.19
CA ILE A 114 3.69 3.24 -0.58
C ILE A 114 2.58 3.26 -1.62
N GLY A 115 2.09 2.07 -1.97
CA GLY A 115 0.93 1.92 -2.84
C GLY A 115 -0.24 1.28 -2.12
N LEU A 116 -1.45 1.56 -2.59
CA LEU A 116 -2.63 0.89 -2.05
C LEU A 116 -2.72 -0.57 -2.54
N PHE A 117 -2.43 -0.80 -3.82
CA PHE A 117 -2.53 -2.11 -4.47
C PHE A 117 -1.22 -2.48 -5.15
N GLU A 118 -0.88 -3.77 -5.11
CA GLU A 118 0.17 -4.33 -5.94
C GLU A 118 -0.27 -4.35 -7.41
N LYS A 119 -0.03 -3.24 -8.13
CA LYS A 119 -0.10 -3.24 -9.59
C LYS A 119 1.21 -3.84 -10.08
N TYR A 120 1.14 -5.03 -10.68
CA TYR A 120 2.28 -5.82 -11.15
C TYR A 120 3.45 -4.94 -11.62
N LEU A 121 4.57 -5.02 -10.90
CA LEU A 121 5.88 -4.75 -11.45
C LEU A 121 6.10 -5.80 -12.55
N VAL A 122 5.70 -5.50 -13.78
CA VAL A 122 6.25 -6.22 -14.93
C VAL A 122 7.70 -5.76 -14.99
N GLU A 123 8.58 -6.59 -14.44
CA GLU A 123 10.00 -6.53 -14.70
C GLU A 123 10.20 -6.50 -16.23
N THR A 124 10.42 -5.31 -16.79
CA THR A 124 11.29 -5.22 -17.95
C THR A 124 12.69 -5.42 -17.42
N ASP A 125 13.03 -6.70 -17.32
CA ASP A 125 14.37 -7.25 -17.23
C ASP A 125 15.21 -6.55 -18.32
N VAL A 126 15.90 -5.47 -17.94
CA VAL A 126 16.98 -4.90 -18.74
C VAL A 126 18.16 -5.83 -18.50
N ARG A 127 18.21 -6.91 -19.28
CA ARG A 127 19.38 -7.76 -19.43
C ARG A 127 19.82 -7.74 -20.90
N ASP A 128 20.98 -7.09 -21.05
CA ASP A 128 21.98 -7.10 -22.14
C ASP A 128 21.56 -6.71 -23.57
#